data_AF-A0A0V1MZ38-F1
#
_entry.id   AF-A0A0V1MZ38-F1
#
_cell.length_a   1.000
_cell.length_b   1.000
_cell.length_c   1.000
_cell.angle_alpha   90.00
_cell.angle_beta   90.00
_cell.angle_gamma   90.00
#
_symmetry.space_group_name_H-M   'P 1'
#
loop_
_entity.id
_entity.type
_entity.pdbx_description
1 polymer ?
#
loop_
_entity_poly.entity_id
_entity_poly.type
_entity_poly.pdbx_seq_one_letter_code
_entity_poly.pdbx_strand_id
1 'polypeptide(L)'
;MDKAAALEVDLNPETIICDFETALIPAFQGCFPNTRVQGCYFYFYQAVHRKVGELGLKTRYRQHEETRRKIRMLLAGVDSYPP
;
A
#
# COMPACT_ATOMS: atom_id res chain seq x y z
N MET A 1 -5.52 -4.86 24.45
CA MET A 1 -5.65 -3.70 25.36
C MET A 1 -4.87 -2.57 24.74
N ASP A 2 -5.60 -1.81 23.94
CA ASP A 2 -5.10 -0.89 22.94
C ASP A 2 -4.63 0.40 23.59
N LYS A 3 -3.34 0.70 23.42
CA LYS A 3 -2.69 1.90 23.96
C LYS A 3 -3.28 3.22 23.42
N ALA A 4 -4.19 3.15 22.45
CA ALA A 4 -4.92 4.31 21.90
C ALA A 4 -6.03 4.83 22.84
N ALA A 5 -6.58 4.00 23.73
CA ALA A 5 -7.59 4.43 24.70
C ALA A 5 -7.04 5.37 25.80
N ALA A 6 -5.71 5.50 25.90
CA ALA A 6 -5.05 6.21 27.00
C ALA A 6 -4.90 7.73 26.79
N LEU A 7 -5.29 8.28 25.63
CA LEU A 7 -4.99 9.68 25.30
C LEU A 7 -6.20 10.60 25.11
N GLU A 8 -7.44 10.09 25.10
CA GLU A 8 -8.68 10.90 24.86
C GLU A 8 -8.55 11.93 23.72
N VAL A 9 -7.76 11.62 22.69
CA VAL A 9 -7.64 12.48 21.52
C VAL A 9 -8.73 12.08 20.54
N ASP A 10 -9.64 13.02 20.25
CA ASP A 10 -10.54 12.90 19.12
C ASP A 10 -9.69 12.96 17.83
N LEU A 11 -9.47 11.80 17.22
CA LEU A 11 -8.70 11.69 16.00
C LEU A 11 -9.65 11.93 14.82
N ASN A 12 -9.49 13.07 14.15
CA ASN A 12 -10.17 13.36 12.90
C ASN A 12 -9.15 13.57 11.75
N PRO A 13 -8.43 12.51 11.35
CA PRO A 13 -7.44 12.63 10.29
C PRO A 13 -8.12 12.89 8.93
N GLU A 14 -7.58 13.81 8.15
CA GLU A 14 -8.04 14.02 6.77
C GLU A 14 -7.67 12.82 5.86
N THR A 15 -6.52 12.20 6.10
CA THR A 15 -6.03 11.05 5.33
C THR A 15 -5.35 10.02 6.24
N ILE A 16 -5.66 8.75 6.02
CA ILE A 16 -4.97 7.59 6.59
C ILE A 16 -4.21 6.89 5.46
N ILE A 17 -2.92 6.65 5.68
CA ILE A 17 -2.09 5.85 4.77
C ILE A 17 -1.89 4.48 5.42
N CYS A 18 -2.35 3.42 4.76
CA CYS A 18 -2.25 2.05 5.25
C CYS A 18 -1.69 1.09 4.20
N ASP A 19 -1.47 -0.16 4.58
CA ASP A 19 -1.17 -1.20 3.60
C ASP A 19 -2.38 -1.45 2.68
N PHE A 20 -2.13 -1.97 1.47
CA PHE A 20 -3.17 -2.31 0.49
C PHE A 20 -3.99 -3.56 0.87
N GLU A 21 -4.08 -3.88 2.16
CA GLU A 21 -4.89 -5.00 2.62
C GLU A 21 -6.37 -4.64 2.54
N THR A 22 -7.15 -5.49 1.87
CA THR A 22 -8.59 -5.29 1.67
C THR A 22 -9.37 -5.16 2.98
N ALA A 23 -8.85 -5.69 4.10
CA ALA A 23 -9.49 -5.57 5.40
C ALA A 23 -9.28 -4.19 6.06
N LEU A 24 -8.17 -3.50 5.76
CA LEU A 24 -7.83 -2.23 6.41
C LEU A 24 -8.68 -1.08 5.90
N ILE A 25 -8.95 -1.03 4.59
CA ILE A 25 -9.76 0.03 3.98
C ILE A 25 -11.15 0.17 4.62
N PRO A 26 -12.00 -0.89 4.68
CA PRO A 26 -13.31 -0.81 5.30
C PRO A 26 -13.24 -0.61 6.82
N ALA A 27 -12.20 -1.13 7.50
CA ALA A 27 -12.02 -0.92 8.94
C ALA A 27 -11.75 0.56 9.24
N PHE A 28 -10.86 1.21 8.50
CA PHE A 28 -10.58 2.63 8.67
C PHE A 28 -11.76 3.52 8.27
N GLN A 29 -12.49 3.18 7.20
CA GLN A 29 -13.72 3.88 6.82
C GLN A 29 -14.82 3.73 7.89
N GLY A 30 -14.92 2.57 8.54
CA GLY A 30 -15.88 2.35 9.63
C GLY A 30 -15.55 3.14 10.90
N CYS A 31 -14.26 3.31 11.20
CA CYS A 31 -13.80 4.11 12.35
C CYS A 31 -13.83 5.62 12.06
N PHE A 32 -13.49 6.03 10.82
CA PHE A 32 -13.37 7.42 10.41
C PHE A 32 -14.10 7.65 9.08
N PRO A 33 -15.42 7.89 9.12
CA PRO A 33 -16.27 7.94 7.92
C PRO A 33 -15.89 9.04 6.92
N ASN A 34 -15.29 10.13 7.41
CA ASN A 34 -14.92 11.30 6.61
C ASN A 34 -13.44 11.27 6.17
N THR A 35 -12.69 10.24 6.55
CA THR A 35 -11.26 10.16 6.28
C THR A 35 -10.98 9.49 4.94
N ARG A 36 -10.07 10.07 4.16
CA ARG A 36 -9.57 9.44 2.95
C ARG A 36 -8.60 8.31 3.30
N VAL A 37 -8.87 7.09 2.86
CA VAL A 37 -7.93 5.97 3.05
C VAL A 37 -7.13 5.77 1.78
N GLN A 38 -5.80 5.86 1.87
CA GLN A 38 -4.88 5.65 0.77
C GLN A 38 -3.93 4.50 1.07
N GLY A 39 -3.58 3.73 0.05
CA GLY A 39 -2.57 2.69 0.21
C GLY A 39 -1.16 3.26 0.12
N CYS A 40 -0.24 2.69 0.89
CA CYS A 40 1.14 3.13 0.96
C CYS A 40 1.97 2.57 -0.21
N TYR A 41 2.34 3.43 -1.16
CA TYR A 41 3.19 3.05 -2.30
C TYR A 41 4.50 2.36 -1.87
N PHE A 42 5.10 2.80 -0.76
CA PHE A 42 6.35 2.22 -0.25
C PHE A 42 6.18 0.74 0.15
N TYR A 43 5.14 0.40 0.92
CA TYR A 43 4.87 -0.98 1.28
C TYR A 43 4.47 -1.83 0.08
N PHE A 44 3.72 -1.27 -0.87
CA PHE A 44 3.42 -1.94 -2.13
C PHE A 44 4.68 -2.24 -2.94
N TYR A 45 5.58 -1.25 -3.07
CA TYR A 45 6.86 -1.42 -3.75
C TYR A 45 7.69 -2.54 -3.12
N GLN A 46 7.77 -2.59 -1.79
CA GLN A 46 8.45 -3.68 -1.08
C GLN A 46 7.82 -5.04 -1.34
N ALA A 47 6.49 -5.13 -1.29
CA ALA A 47 5.76 -6.37 -1.55
C ALA A 47 6.01 -6.89 -2.97
N VAL A 48 5.96 -6.00 -3.97
CA VAL A 48 6.29 -6.33 -5.37
C VAL A 48 7.73 -6.81 -5.50
N HIS A 49 8.69 -6.10 -4.90
CA HIS A 49 10.09 -6.48 -4.99
C HIS A 49 10.38 -7.82 -4.29
N ARG A 50 9.72 -8.11 -3.17
CA ARG A 50 9.75 -9.42 -2.51
C ARG A 50 9.21 -10.50 -3.45
N LYS A 51 8.07 -10.24 -4.11
CA LYS A 51 7.45 -11.20 -5.03
C LYS A 51 8.32 -11.51 -6.26
N VAL A 52 8.99 -10.50 -6.81
CA VAL A 52 10.00 -10.66 -7.88
C VAL A 52 11.13 -11.59 -7.42
N GLY A 53 11.51 -11.51 -6.14
CA GLY A 53 12.43 -12.44 -5.49
C GLY A 53 11.92 -13.87 -5.42
N GLU A 54 10.72 -14.05 -4.87
CA GLU A 54 10.08 -15.37 -4.70
C GLU A 54 9.90 -16.11 -6.02
N LEU A 55 9.57 -15.39 -7.09
CA LEU A 55 9.37 -15.96 -8.43
C LEU A 55 10.70 -16.24 -9.18
N GLY A 56 11.85 -16.03 -8.54
CA GLY A 56 13.16 -16.21 -9.19
C GLY A 56 13.44 -15.20 -10.30
N LEU A 57 12.67 -14.11 -10.38
CA LEU A 57 12.75 -13.13 -11.45
C LEU A 57 13.84 -12.07 -11.21
N LYS A 58 14.59 -12.13 -10.10
CA LYS A 58 15.67 -11.15 -9.78
C LYS A 58 16.68 -10.97 -10.90
N THR A 59 17.17 -12.07 -11.48
CA THR A 59 18.15 -12.02 -12.57
C THR A 59 17.52 -11.43 -13.83
N ARG A 60 16.29 -11.87 -14.18
CA ARG A 60 15.56 -11.36 -15.34
C ARG A 60 15.19 -9.89 -15.20
N TYR A 61 14.83 -9.45 -14.00
CA TYR A 61 14.55 -8.05 -13.71
C TYR A 61 15.76 -7.14 -13.93
N ARG A 62 16.98 -7.62 -13.63
CA ARG A 62 18.23 -6.88 -13.85
C ARG A 62 18.66 -6.87 -15.32
N GLN A 63 18.46 -7.98 -16.02
CA GLN A 63 19.04 -8.19 -17.35
C GLN A 63 18.06 -7.95 -18.51
N HIS A 64 16.76 -8.14 -18.29
CA HIS A 64 15.73 -8.01 -19.32
C HIS A 64 14.86 -6.78 -19.09
N GLU A 65 15.00 -5.80 -19.97
CA GLU A 65 14.26 -4.54 -19.89
C GLU A 65 12.74 -4.75 -19.94
N GLU A 66 12.25 -5.73 -20.70
CA GLU A 66 10.82 -6.03 -20.79
C GLU A 66 10.24 -6.44 -19.43
N THR A 67 10.94 -7.29 -18.68
CA THR A 67 10.53 -7.72 -17.33
C THR A 67 10.53 -6.53 -16.38
N ARG A 68 11.58 -5.70 -16.44
CA ARG A 68 11.69 -4.47 -15.65
C ARG A 68 10.57 -3.46 -15.98
N ARG A 69 10.20 -3.33 -17.25
CA ARG A 69 9.12 -2.44 -17.71
C ARG A 69 7.77 -2.93 -17.21
N LYS A 70 7.46 -4.23 -17.34
CA LYS A 70 6.22 -4.83 -16.84
C LYS A 70 6.04 -4.62 -15.33
N ILE A 71 7.10 -4.83 -14.54
CA ILE A 71 7.07 -4.60 -13.09
C ILE A 71 6.90 -3.11 -12.75
N ARG A 72 7.54 -2.20 -13.49
CA ARG A 72 7.34 -0.75 -13.31
C ARG A 72 5.92 -0.29 -13.66
N MET A 73 5.31 -0.87 -14.70
CA MET A 73 3.91 -0.59 -15.03
C MET A 73 2.97 -1.05 -13.92
N LEU A 74 3.24 -2.21 -13.30
CA LEU A 74 2.46 -2.68 -12.15
C LEU A 74 2.57 -1.75 -10.94
N LEU A 75 3.74 -1.14 -10.72
CA LEU A 75 3.94 -0.13 -9.69
C LEU A 75 3.19 1.18 -10.00
N ALA A 76 3.23 1.65 -11.24
CA ALA A 76 2.59 2.91 -11.66
C ALA A 76 1.04 2.86 -11.63
N GLY A 77 0.43 1.68 -11.77
CA GLY A 77 -1.02 1.52 -11.71
C GLY A 77 -1.63 1.92 -10.36
N VAL A 78 -0.81 2.01 -9.30
CA VAL A 78 -1.25 2.35 -7.95
C VAL A 78 -1.29 3.86 -7.71
N ASP A 79 -0.49 4.63 -8.45
CA ASP A 79 -0.56 6.10 -8.45
C ASP A 79 -1.79 6.62 -9.23
N SER A 80 -2.48 5.75 -9.97
CA SER A 80 -3.57 6.10 -10.90
C SER A 80 -4.97 5.76 -10.38
N TYR A 81 -5.10 5.20 -9.16
CA TYR A 81 -6.41 4.96 -8.56
C TYR A 81 -6.90 6.29 -7.95
N PRO A 82 -7.99 6.89 -8.45
CA PRO A 82 -8.46 8.14 -7.89
C PRO A 82 -8.96 7.89 -6.46
N PRO A 83 -8.90 8.91 -5.58
CA PRO A 83 -9.49 8.86 -4.25
C PRO A 83 -11.00 8.62 -4.29
#